data_AF-A0A2K5YEA7-F1
#
_entry.id   AF-A0A2K5YEA7-F1
#
_cell.length_a   1.000
_cell.length_b   1.000
_cell.length_c   1.000
_cell.angle_alpha   90.00
_cell.angle_beta   90.00
_cell.angle_gamma   90.00
#
_symmetry.space_group_name_H-M   'P 1'
#
loop_
_entity.id
_entity.type
_entity.pdbx_description
1 polymer ?
#
loop_
_entity_poly.entity_id
_entity_poly.type
_entity_poly.pdbx_seq_one_letter_code
_entity_poly.pdbx_strand_id
1 'polypeptide(L)'
;MPREDRATWKPNPFLKIIQLLDDYRKCFVVGADNVGSKQMQQIRMSLRGKAVVLMGKNAMMCKAVRGHLENSPALEKLLPRFRGSVGFVFTEEDLTEITDMLLASKVPAATHAGAITPCEVTVPAQNTGLGPEKTSFFQALGITTKISRGTIEILMFTVPSSVCSFHMF
;
A
#
# COMPACT_ATOMS: atom_id res chain seq x y z
N MET A 1 23.29 2.93 13.61
CA MET A 1 22.92 2.33 14.90
C MET A 1 23.72 1.04 15.08
N PRO A 2 24.24 0.75 16.29
CA PRO A 2 24.96 -0.49 16.56
C PRO A 2 24.01 -1.68 16.36
N ARG A 3 24.53 -2.79 15.86
CA ARG A 3 23.75 -4.01 15.67
C ARG A 3 23.59 -4.69 17.04
N GLU A 4 22.46 -4.46 17.70
CA GLU A 4 22.17 -5.08 19.00
C GLU A 4 22.12 -6.61 18.92
N ASP A 5 22.43 -7.26 20.04
CA ASP A 5 22.45 -8.71 20.20
C ASP A 5 21.09 -9.35 19.89
N ARG A 6 21.12 -10.51 19.21
CA ARG A 6 19.92 -11.23 18.76
C ARG A 6 18.94 -11.60 19.90
N ALA A 7 19.45 -11.67 21.13
CA ALA A 7 18.71 -12.00 22.33
C ALA A 7 17.90 -10.81 22.90
N THR A 8 18.41 -9.58 22.80
CA THR A 8 17.71 -8.35 23.22
C THR A 8 16.81 -7.80 22.11
N TRP A 9 17.16 -8.05 20.85
CA TRP A 9 16.38 -7.62 19.68
C TRP A 9 14.98 -8.25 19.57
N LYS A 10 14.79 -9.47 20.08
CA LYS A 10 13.49 -10.19 20.01
C LYS A 10 12.47 -9.77 21.08
N PRO A 11 12.82 -9.60 22.37
CA PRO A 11 11.87 -9.19 23.40
C PRO A 11 11.49 -7.70 23.31
N ASN A 12 12.41 -6.81 22.93
CA ASN A 12 12.14 -5.36 22.90
C ASN A 12 10.94 -4.96 22.00
N PRO A 13 10.83 -5.44 20.73
CA PRO A 13 9.66 -5.15 19.90
C PRO A 13 8.39 -5.85 20.40
N PHE A 14 8.52 -7.02 21.03
CA PHE A 14 7.37 -7.74 21.57
C PHE A 14 6.74 -7.01 22.76
N LEU A 15 7.56 -6.56 23.71
CA LEU A 15 7.12 -5.73 24.83
C LEU A 15 6.50 -4.41 24.36
N LYS A 16 7.08 -3.80 23.31
CA LYS A 16 6.53 -2.58 22.73
C LYS A 16 5.14 -2.77 22.10
N ILE A 17 4.88 -3.94 21.49
CA ILE A 17 3.54 -4.26 20.96
C ILE A 17 2.53 -4.37 22.12
N ILE A 18 2.92 -5.05 23.20
CA ILE A 18 2.08 -5.23 24.39
C ILE A 18 1.74 -3.87 25.02
N GLN A 19 2.75 -3.03 25.25
CA GLN A 19 2.55 -1.67 25.76
C GLN A 19 1.56 -0.87 24.90
N LEU A 20 1.73 -0.88 23.57
CA LEU A 20 0.82 -0.17 22.67
C LEU A 20 -0.59 -0.76 22.62
N LEU A 21 -0.76 -2.06 22.90
CA LEU A 21 -2.07 -2.69 23.02
C LEU A 21 -2.79 -2.32 24.32
N ASP A 22 -2.04 -2.09 25.40
CA ASP A 22 -2.58 -1.69 26.69
C ASP A 22 -2.85 -0.17 26.75
N ASP A 23 -1.97 0.64 26.17
CA ASP A 23 -2.08 2.10 26.14
C ASP A 23 -3.28 2.56 25.29
N TYR A 24 -3.54 1.91 24.16
CA TYR A 24 -4.55 2.35 23.19
C TYR A 24 -5.78 1.44 23.18
N ARG A 25 -6.96 2.04 23.38
CA ARG A 25 -8.25 1.32 23.34
C ARG A 25 -8.70 0.92 21.94
N LYS A 26 -8.31 1.66 20.90
CA LYS A 26 -8.72 1.41 19.50
C LYS A 26 -7.49 1.09 18.64
N CYS A 27 -7.63 0.11 17.77
CA CYS A 27 -6.60 -0.24 16.79
C CYS A 27 -7.21 -0.56 15.42
N PHE A 28 -6.46 -0.24 14.37
CA PHE A 28 -6.75 -0.62 12.99
C PHE A 28 -5.76 -1.68 12.52
N VAL A 29 -6.26 -2.60 11.70
CA VAL A 29 -5.43 -3.49 10.89
C VAL A 29 -5.38 -2.93 9.48
N VAL A 30 -4.20 -2.55 9.03
CA VAL A 30 -3.96 -1.95 7.71
C VAL A 30 -3.13 -2.91 6.87
N GLY A 31 -3.57 -3.19 5.65
CA GLY A 31 -2.76 -3.85 4.63
C GLY A 31 -1.82 -2.83 3.98
N ALA A 32 -0.52 -3.09 4.03
CA ALA A 32 0.54 -2.28 3.45
C ALA A 32 1.24 -3.04 2.32
N ASP A 33 0.45 -3.53 1.35
CA ASP A 33 0.97 -4.14 0.13
C ASP A 33 1.32 -3.04 -0.87
N ASN A 34 2.48 -3.15 -1.53
CA ASN A 34 2.98 -2.17 -2.52
C ASN A 34 3.16 -0.72 -2.00
N VAL A 35 3.35 -0.53 -0.69
CA VAL A 35 3.60 0.81 -0.11
C VAL A 35 5.09 1.10 -0.10
N GLY A 36 5.50 2.19 -0.76
CA GLY A 36 6.90 2.64 -0.77
C GLY A 36 7.37 3.16 0.59
N SER A 37 8.68 3.07 0.87
CA SER A 37 9.27 3.57 2.12
C SER A 37 9.01 5.07 2.35
N LYS A 38 9.12 5.88 1.29
CA LYS A 38 8.82 7.32 1.31
C LYS A 38 7.34 7.59 1.65
N GLN A 39 6.43 6.79 1.12
CA GLN A 39 5.00 6.92 1.40
C GLN A 39 4.71 6.55 2.86
N MET A 40 5.29 5.46 3.38
CA MET A 40 5.17 5.11 4.79
C MET A 40 5.73 6.19 5.71
N GLN A 41 6.82 6.86 5.32
CA GLN A 41 7.38 7.98 6.08
C GLN A 41 6.43 9.17 6.09
N GLN A 42 5.84 9.54 4.95
CA GLN A 42 4.84 10.60 4.87
C GLN A 42 3.60 10.29 5.71
N ILE A 43 3.09 9.05 5.63
CA ILE A 43 1.96 8.58 6.46
C ILE A 43 2.31 8.67 7.95
N ARG A 44 3.52 8.28 8.35
CA ARG A 44 3.96 8.42 9.75
C ARG A 44 4.09 9.87 10.19
N MET A 45 4.43 10.79 9.28
CA MET A 45 4.51 12.22 9.59
C MET A 45 3.12 12.84 9.74
N SER A 46 2.17 12.50 8.85
CA SER A 46 0.80 13.03 8.92
C SER A 46 0.02 12.50 10.14
N LEU A 47 0.31 11.26 10.55
CA LEU A 47 -0.32 10.64 11.72
C LEU A 47 0.36 11.02 13.05
N ARG A 48 1.44 11.80 13.03
CA ARG A 48 2.21 12.12 14.24
C ARG A 48 1.36 12.94 15.21
N GLY A 49 1.22 12.44 16.44
CA GLY A 49 0.42 13.07 17.50
C GLY A 49 -1.02 12.56 17.59
N LYS A 50 -1.54 11.96 16.51
CA LYS A 50 -2.90 11.40 16.46
C LYS A 50 -2.92 9.87 16.53
N ALA A 51 -1.94 9.24 15.88
CA ALA A 51 -1.88 7.80 15.74
C ALA A 51 -0.44 7.27 15.70
N VAL A 52 -0.25 6.05 16.20
CA VAL A 52 1.03 5.34 16.15
C VAL A 52 0.91 4.17 15.18
N VAL A 53 1.71 4.22 14.10
CA VAL A 53 1.80 3.12 13.11
C VAL A 53 2.89 2.13 13.52
N LEU A 54 2.52 0.86 13.67
CA LEU A 54 3.42 -0.23 14.00
C LEU A 54 3.37 -1.30 12.90
N MET A 55 4.53 -1.58 12.30
CA MET A 55 4.70 -2.69 11.37
C MET A 55 5.53 -3.77 12.07
N GLY A 56 5.14 -5.04 11.92
CA GLY A 56 5.83 -6.15 12.58
C GLY A 56 5.70 -7.45 11.80
N LYS A 57 6.46 -8.47 12.23
CA LYS A 57 6.33 -9.81 11.66
C LYS A 57 4.99 -10.41 12.08
N ASN A 58 4.18 -10.87 11.12
CA ASN A 58 2.83 -11.41 11.37
C ASN A 58 2.80 -12.47 12.48
N ALA A 59 3.77 -13.39 12.49
CA ALA A 59 3.86 -14.42 13.53
C ALA A 59 4.06 -13.85 14.94
N MET A 60 4.87 -12.79 15.08
CA MET A 60 5.10 -12.13 16.36
C MET A 60 3.86 -11.36 16.82
N MET A 61 3.25 -10.61 15.89
CA MET A 61 2.03 -9.85 16.16
C MET A 61 0.87 -10.77 16.56
N CYS A 62 0.67 -11.88 15.84
CA CYS A 62 -0.34 -12.88 16.15
C CYS A 62 -0.12 -13.49 17.54
N LYS A 63 1.13 -13.74 17.95
CA LYS A 63 1.44 -14.23 19.31
C LYS A 63 1.12 -13.19 20.38
N ALA A 64 1.43 -11.90 20.15
CA ALA A 64 1.12 -10.83 21.09
C ALA A 64 -0.40 -10.67 21.26
N VAL A 65 -1.15 -10.63 20.16
CA VAL A 65 -2.61 -10.52 20.17
C VAL A 65 -3.28 -11.71 20.87
N ARG A 66 -2.79 -12.93 20.63
CA ARG A 66 -3.27 -14.13 21.34
C ARG A 66 -2.98 -14.10 22.85
N GLY A 67 -1.88 -13.46 23.26
CA GLY A 67 -1.57 -13.25 24.68
C GLY A 67 -2.51 -12.24 25.35
N HIS A 68 -3.05 -11.28 24.60
CA HIS A 68 -4.00 -10.27 25.08
C HIS A 68 -5.48 -10.64 24.87
N LEU A 69 -5.78 -11.86 24.43
CA LEU A 69 -7.15 -12.30 24.14
C LEU A 69 -8.05 -12.26 25.38
N GLU A 70 -7.47 -12.48 26.57
CA GLU A 70 -8.17 -12.46 27.86
C GLU A 70 -8.71 -11.06 28.20
N ASN A 71 -8.03 -10.00 27.75
CA ASN A 71 -8.43 -8.61 28.02
C ASN A 71 -9.42 -8.08 26.97
N SER A 72 -9.36 -8.59 25.75
CA SER A 72 -10.26 -8.16 24.67
C SER A 72 -10.57 -9.30 23.69
N PRO A 73 -11.74 -9.96 23.83
CA PRO A 73 -12.13 -11.07 22.94
C PRO A 73 -12.39 -10.61 21.50
N ALA A 74 -12.57 -9.31 21.27
CA ALA A 74 -12.75 -8.76 19.93
C ALA A 74 -11.52 -8.97 19.02
N LEU A 75 -10.34 -9.14 19.61
CA LEU A 75 -9.08 -9.37 18.91
C LEU A 75 -9.02 -10.71 18.17
N GLU A 76 -9.82 -11.70 18.58
CA GLU A 76 -9.88 -13.01 17.92
C GLU A 76 -10.32 -12.89 16.45
N LYS A 77 -11.23 -11.95 16.17
CA LYS A 77 -11.72 -11.65 14.81
C LYS A 77 -10.64 -11.07 13.89
N LEU A 78 -9.53 -10.56 14.44
CA LEU A 78 -8.41 -10.02 13.68
C LEU A 78 -7.41 -11.09 13.24
N LEU A 79 -7.35 -12.24 13.94
CA LEU A 79 -6.45 -13.36 13.64
C LEU A 79 -6.49 -13.84 12.18
N PRO A 80 -7.66 -14.01 11.53
CA PRO A 80 -7.71 -14.43 10.13
C PRO A 80 -7.20 -13.36 9.14
N ARG A 81 -7.07 -12.09 9.56
CA ARG A 81 -6.65 -10.98 8.69
C ARG A 81 -5.13 -10.79 8.61
N PHE A 82 -4.31 -11.52 9.38
CA PHE A 82 -2.84 -11.42 9.35
C PHE A 82 -2.18 -12.12 8.13
N ARG A 83 -2.71 -11.89 6.92
CA ARG A 83 -2.12 -12.39 5.67
C ARG A 83 -1.56 -11.21 4.87
N GLY A 84 -0.39 -11.39 4.26
CA GLY A 84 0.29 -10.33 3.51
C GLY A 84 1.10 -9.38 4.38
N SER A 85 1.41 -8.20 3.85
CA SER A 85 2.11 -7.14 4.59
C SER A 85 1.09 -6.39 5.46
N VAL A 86 1.02 -6.72 6.75
CA VAL A 86 0.01 -6.16 7.66
C VAL A 86 0.68 -5.27 8.70
N GLY A 87 0.01 -4.16 9.02
CA GLY A 87 0.39 -3.21 10.05
C GLY A 87 -0.76 -2.91 11.01
N PHE A 88 -0.39 -2.39 12.18
CA PHE A 88 -1.32 -1.80 13.13
C PHE A 88 -1.23 -0.29 13.13
N VAL A 89 -2.37 0.36 13.32
CA VAL A 89 -2.43 1.79 13.64
C VAL A 89 -3.20 1.93 14.94
N PHE A 90 -2.53 2.44 15.98
CA PHE A 90 -3.08 2.64 17.32
C PHE A 90 -3.48 4.08 17.50
N THR A 91 -4.71 4.31 17.98
CA THR A 91 -5.32 5.64 18.03
C THR A 91 -6.26 5.76 19.21
N GLU A 92 -6.33 6.94 19.83
CA GLU A 92 -7.39 7.26 20.81
C GLU A 92 -8.57 8.02 20.17
N GLU A 93 -8.29 8.74 19.08
CA GLU A 93 -9.24 9.57 18.33
C GLU A 93 -10.33 8.75 17.60
N ASP A 94 -11.20 9.45 16.87
CA ASP A 94 -12.32 8.85 16.16
C ASP A 94 -11.91 8.11 14.89
N LEU A 95 -12.51 6.94 14.70
CA LEU A 95 -12.13 6.01 13.64
C LEU A 95 -12.27 6.64 12.25
N THR A 96 -13.28 7.50 12.07
CA THR A 96 -13.59 8.16 10.80
C THR A 96 -12.48 9.13 10.37
N GLU A 97 -11.95 9.92 11.30
CA GLU A 97 -10.90 10.90 10.98
C GLU A 97 -9.61 10.22 10.52
N ILE A 98 -9.24 9.13 11.18
CA ILE A 98 -8.04 8.37 10.82
C ILE A 98 -8.22 7.67 9.48
N THR A 99 -9.42 7.12 9.21
CA THR A 99 -9.69 6.54 7.88
C THR A 99 -9.64 7.59 6.79
N ASP A 100 -10.17 8.80 7.03
CA ASP A 100 -10.15 9.88 6.05
C ASP A 100 -8.72 10.38 5.80
N MET A 101 -7.91 10.52 6.85
CA MET A 101 -6.50 10.87 6.71
C MET A 101 -5.69 9.80 5.95
N LEU A 102 -5.96 8.51 6.21
CA LEU A 102 -5.33 7.40 5.50
C LEU A 102 -5.75 7.36 4.02
N LEU A 103 -7.03 7.59 3.73
CA LEU A 103 -7.57 7.64 2.37
C LEU A 103 -7.04 8.86 1.61
N ALA A 104 -6.95 10.03 2.25
CA ALA A 104 -6.36 11.23 1.67
C ALA A 104 -4.85 11.06 1.36
N SER A 105 -4.16 10.24 2.16
CA SER A 105 -2.73 9.93 1.96
C SER A 105 -2.48 8.83 0.91
N LYS A 106 -3.53 8.35 0.23
CA LYS A 106 -3.41 7.36 -0.84
C LYS A 106 -2.78 8.01 -2.07
N VAL A 107 -1.47 7.78 -2.24
CA VAL A 107 -0.73 8.27 -3.40
C VAL A 107 -1.11 7.43 -4.63
N PRO A 108 -1.51 8.05 -5.76
CA PRO A 108 -1.61 7.35 -7.03
C PRO A 108 -0.20 6.94 -7.45
N ALA A 109 0.14 5.67 -7.24
CA ALA A 109 1.40 5.11 -7.68
C ALA A 109 1.28 4.72 -9.16
N ALA A 110 2.26 5.11 -9.97
CA ALA A 110 2.40 4.57 -11.30
C ALA A 110 2.57 3.05 -11.20
N THR A 111 1.84 2.31 -12.03
CA THR A 111 1.91 0.85 -12.04
C THR A 111 3.28 0.41 -12.54
N HIS A 112 3.97 -0.38 -11.72
CA HIS A 112 5.23 -1.01 -12.14
C HIS A 112 4.97 -2.00 -13.27
N ALA A 113 5.94 -2.17 -14.17
CA ALA A 113 5.85 -3.17 -15.23
C ALA A 113 5.60 -4.56 -14.62
N GLY A 114 4.57 -5.26 -15.12
CA GLY A 114 4.14 -6.58 -14.61
C GLY A 114 3.20 -6.54 -13.39
N ALA A 115 2.82 -5.36 -12.87
CA ALA A 115 1.83 -5.27 -11.81
C ALA A 115 0.40 -5.45 -12.34
N ILE A 116 -0.40 -6.27 -11.66
CA ILE A 116 -1.83 -6.41 -11.95
C ILE A 116 -2.53 -5.12 -11.52
N THR A 117 -3.17 -4.44 -12.46
CA THR A 117 -3.96 -3.24 -12.19
C THR A 117 -5.32 -3.62 -11.60
N PRO A 118 -5.67 -3.13 -10.39
CA PRO A 118 -6.97 -3.38 -9.79
C PRO A 118 -8.10 -2.57 -10.44
N CYS A 119 -7.76 -1.50 -11.17
CA CYS A 119 -8.71 -0.61 -11.83
C CYS A 119 -8.41 -0.53 -13.32
N GLU A 120 -9.43 -0.19 -14.11
CA GLU A 120 -9.30 0.08 -15.54
C GLU A 120 -8.43 1.31 -15.79
N VAL A 121 -7.51 1.22 -16.75
CA VAL A 121 -6.61 2.31 -17.12
C VAL A 121 -7.06 2.86 -18.47
N THR A 122 -7.46 4.13 -18.49
CA THR A 122 -7.87 4.84 -19.70
C THR A 122 -6.80 5.85 -20.10
N VAL A 123 -6.51 5.91 -21.39
CA VAL A 123 -5.60 6.91 -21.98
C VAL A 123 -6.45 7.88 -22.80
N PRO A 124 -6.50 9.18 -22.42
CA PRO A 124 -7.30 10.16 -23.15
C PRO A 124 -6.72 10.41 -24.55
N ALA A 125 -7.60 10.81 -25.47
CA ALA A 125 -7.22 11.21 -26.80
C ALA A 125 -6.41 12.51 -26.75
N GLN A 126 -5.11 12.44 -27.03
CA GLN A 126 -4.23 13.60 -26.93
C GLN A 126 -3.00 13.44 -27.85
N ASN A 127 -2.47 14.57 -28.32
CA ASN A 127 -1.18 14.59 -29.01
C ASN A 127 -0.05 14.37 -27.99
N THR A 128 0.80 13.37 -28.24
CA THR A 128 1.91 13.00 -27.36
C THR A 128 3.14 13.89 -27.54
N GLY A 129 3.23 14.65 -28.65
CA GLY A 129 4.42 15.43 -28.99
C GLY A 129 5.64 14.58 -29.34
N LEU A 130 5.50 13.26 -29.39
CA LEU A 130 6.55 12.33 -29.79
C LEU A 130 6.62 12.24 -31.32
N GLY A 131 7.85 12.16 -31.83
CA GLY A 131 8.10 11.93 -33.25
C GLY A 131 7.66 10.53 -33.69
N PRO A 132 7.49 10.31 -35.01
CA PRO A 132 6.93 9.09 -35.58
C PRO A 132 7.81 7.84 -35.38
N GLU A 133 9.07 8.00 -35.00
CA GLU A 133 10.03 6.91 -34.76
C GLU A 133 9.55 5.93 -33.66
N LYS A 134 8.79 6.42 -32.68
CA LYS A 134 8.34 5.63 -31.52
C LYS A 134 6.93 5.04 -31.68
N THR A 135 6.38 5.05 -32.89
CA THR A 135 5.05 4.50 -33.19
C THR A 135 4.94 3.00 -32.91
N SER A 136 6.01 2.24 -33.13
CA SER A 136 6.08 0.79 -32.85
C SER A 136 5.80 0.43 -31.39
N PHE A 137 6.18 1.29 -30.45
CA PHE A 137 5.94 1.09 -29.02
C PHE A 137 4.44 1.10 -28.70
N PHE A 138 3.68 2.06 -29.26
CA PHE A 138 2.24 2.17 -29.03
C PHE A 138 1.47 1.03 -29.71
N GLN A 139 1.94 0.59 -30.88
CA GLN A 139 1.37 -0.57 -31.58
C GLN A 139 1.56 -1.87 -30.78
N ALA A 140 2.74 -2.07 -30.17
CA ALA A 140 3.01 -3.23 -29.31
C ALA A 140 2.12 -3.26 -28.05
N LEU A 141 1.70 -2.09 -27.56
CA LEU A 141 0.76 -1.95 -26.45
C LEU A 141 -0.73 -2.06 -26.88
N GLY A 142 -1.01 -2.23 -28.18
CA GLY A 142 -2.38 -2.28 -28.71
C GLY A 142 -3.09 -0.92 -28.76
N ILE A 143 -2.37 0.19 -28.55
CA ILE A 143 -2.92 1.55 -28.55
C ILE A 143 -3.07 2.04 -29.99
N THR A 144 -4.29 2.39 -30.39
CA THR A 144 -4.57 2.98 -31.71
C THR A 144 -4.10 4.43 -31.76
N THR A 145 -3.14 4.71 -32.65
CA THR A 145 -2.54 6.04 -32.82
C THR A 145 -2.57 6.47 -34.28
N LYS A 146 -2.60 7.78 -34.52
CA LYS A 146 -2.55 8.42 -35.83
C LYS A 146 -1.40 9.42 -35.88
N ILE A 147 -0.70 9.50 -37.00
CA ILE A 147 0.34 10.52 -37.21
C ILE A 147 -0.32 11.77 -37.79
N SER A 148 -0.28 12.86 -37.04
CA SER A 148 -0.79 14.17 -37.47
C SER A 148 0.34 15.20 -37.33
N ARG A 149 0.60 15.97 -38.38
CA ARG A 149 1.60 17.07 -38.39
C ARG A 149 3.00 16.66 -37.86
N GLY A 150 3.42 15.42 -38.14
CA GLY A 150 4.73 14.91 -37.71
C GLY A 150 4.80 14.47 -36.24
N THR A 151 3.68 14.43 -35.53
CA THR A 151 3.57 13.97 -34.13
C THR A 151 2.53 12.86 -33.98
N ILE A 152 2.71 11.99 -32.98
CA ILE A 152 1.78 10.88 -32.70
C ILE A 152 0.59 11.38 -31.87
N GLU A 153 -0.62 11.23 -32.40
CA GLU A 153 -1.89 11.48 -31.72
C GLU A 153 -2.55 10.16 -31.31
N ILE A 154 -2.97 10.07 -30.05
CA ILE A 154 -3.74 8.93 -29.52
C ILE A 154 -5.22 9.22 -29.76
N LEU A 155 -5.96 8.26 -30.33
CA LEU A 155 -7.38 8.47 -30.69
C LEU A 155 -8.34 8.23 -29.52
N MET A 156 -8.11 7.18 -28.73
CA MET A 156 -8.72 6.84 -27.44
C MET A 156 -8.43 5.37 -27.19
N PHE A 157 -7.92 5.02 -26.01
CA PHE A 157 -7.66 3.63 -25.67
C PHE A 157 -8.04 3.32 -24.23
N THR A 158 -8.72 2.20 -24.06
CA THR A 158 -9.15 1.67 -22.77
C THR A 158 -8.56 0.28 -22.63
N VAL A 159 -7.72 0.08 -21.62
CA VAL A 159 -7.19 -1.26 -21.28
C VAL A 159 -8.15 -1.91 -20.29
N PRO A 160 -8.85 -3.00 -20.64
CA PRO A 160 -9.60 -3.75 -19.66
C PRO A 160 -8.64 -4.30 -18.60
N SER A 161 -9.05 -4.29 -17.33
CA SER A 161 -8.22 -4.75 -16.20
C SER A 161 -7.70 -6.19 -16.35
N SER A 162 -8.33 -7.01 -17.20
CA SER A 162 -7.90 -8.38 -17.53
C SER A 162 -6.68 -8.46 -18.46
N VAL A 163 -6.35 -7.40 -19.20
CA VAL A 163 -5.30 -7.40 -20.23
C VAL A 163 -3.94 -6.94 -19.69
N CYS A 164 -3.89 -6.42 -18.46
CA CYS A 164 -2.62 -6.10 -17.77
C CYS A 164 -1.83 -7.35 -17.31
N SER A 165 -2.24 -8.55 -17.73
CA SER A 165 -1.38 -9.72 -17.71
C SER A 165 -0.40 -9.62 -18.88
N PHE A 166 0.63 -8.77 -18.75
CA PHE A 166 1.80 -8.84 -19.61
C PHE A 166 2.49 -10.18 -19.36
N HIS A 167 2.00 -11.23 -20.02
CA HIS A 167 2.75 -12.44 -20.27
C HIS A 167 3.84 -12.07 -21.28
N MET A 168 4.96 -11.58 -20.75
CA MET A 168 6.21 -11.60 -21.47
C MET A 168 6.88 -12.92 -21.06
N PHE A 169 6.95 -13.85 -22.03
CA PHE A 169 7.53 -15.21 -22.00
C PHE A 169 8.09 -15.74 -20.67
#